data_AF-A0A0D2U4P0-F1
#
_entry.id   AF-A0A0D2U4P0-F1
#
_cell.length_a   1.000
_cell.length_b   1.000
_cell.length_c   1.000
_cell.angle_alpha   90.00
_cell.angle_beta   90.00
_cell.angle_gamma   90.00
#
_symmetry.space_group_name_H-M   'P 1'
#
loop_
_entity.id
_entity.type
_entity.pdbx_description
1 polymer ?
#
loop_
_entity_poly.entity_id
_entity_poly.type
_entity_poly.pdbx_seq_one_letter_code
_entity_poly.pdbx_strand_id
1 'polypeptide(L)'
;MFWVVSYTMAQPTCETVMNWLSSGGVTELLPEANVQPNERFMVMREVSPLPISLLSGFSMNLYLKLVFQMEESLFAGQVVPSIAMVETYTRLLLIAPHSLFCSHFSHLAQRNASLLSKPAVTLLVLEIVNYRLLPPYR
;
A
#
# COMPACT_ATOMS: atom_id res chain seq x y z
N MET A 1 7.00 -20.20 13.11
CA MET A 1 7.72 -19.29 14.03
C MET A 1 7.49 -17.80 13.72
N PHE A 2 7.42 -17.37 12.45
CA PHE A 2 7.22 -15.95 12.09
C PHE A 2 5.96 -15.30 12.71
N TRP A 3 4.86 -16.05 12.86
CA TRP A 3 3.64 -15.56 13.50
C TRP A 3 3.86 -15.01 14.92
N VAL A 4 4.69 -15.67 15.74
CA VAL A 4 4.97 -15.22 17.11
C VAL A 4 5.68 -13.86 17.10
N VAL A 5 6.69 -13.71 16.24
CA VAL A 5 7.42 -12.45 16.06
C VAL A 5 6.48 -11.35 15.56
N SER A 6 5.61 -11.66 14.59
CA SER A 6 4.62 -10.71 14.10
C SER A 6 3.61 -10.28 15.16
N TYR A 7 3.38 -11.09 16.20
CA TYR A 7 2.46 -10.76 17.28
C TYR A 7 3.14 -9.94 18.39
N THR A 8 4.31 -10.39 18.85
CA THR A 8 5.02 -9.77 19.99
C THR A 8 5.85 -8.56 19.60
N MET A 9 6.34 -8.54 18.36
CA MET A 9 7.23 -7.50 17.81
C MET A 9 6.58 -6.85 16.58
N ALA A 10 5.26 -6.59 16.64
CA ALA A 10 4.49 -6.10 15.51
C ALA A 10 5.03 -4.77 14.93
N GLN A 11 5.42 -3.82 15.78
CA GLN A 11 5.93 -2.51 15.33
C GLN A 11 7.25 -2.62 14.54
N PRO A 12 8.34 -3.21 15.09
CA PRO A 12 9.59 -3.32 14.34
C PRO A 12 9.47 -4.24 13.12
N THR A 13 8.58 -5.24 13.16
CA THR A 13 8.29 -6.07 11.98
C THR A 13 7.61 -5.24 10.89
N CYS A 14 6.67 -4.37 11.26
CA CYS A 14 6.00 -3.45 10.35
C CYS A 14 6.99 -2.48 9.69
N GLU A 15 7.86 -1.86 10.48
CA GLU A 15 8.94 -0.99 9.99
C GLU A 15 9.89 -1.72 9.05
N THR A 16 10.26 -2.96 9.37
CA THR A 16 11.11 -3.78 8.50
C THR A 16 10.45 -4.02 7.14
N VAL A 17 9.15 -4.31 7.12
CA VAL A 17 8.39 -4.47 5.86
C VAL A 17 8.34 -3.16 5.07
N MET A 18 8.05 -2.04 5.72
CA MET A 18 8.01 -0.74 5.04
C MET A 18 9.38 -0.33 4.50
N ASN A 19 10.44 -0.61 5.26
CA ASN A 19 11.82 -0.39 4.84
C ASN A 19 12.19 -1.29 3.65
N TRP A 20 11.73 -2.55 3.63
CA TRP A 20 11.91 -3.43 2.46
C TRP A 20 11.24 -2.86 1.22
N LEU A 21 9.98 -2.44 1.33
CA LEU A 21 9.21 -1.87 0.22
C LEU A 21 9.79 -0.53 -0.29
N SER A 22 10.54 0.16 0.58
CA SER A 22 11.20 1.44 0.27
C SER A 22 12.69 1.30 -0.03
N SER A 23 13.25 0.08 0.04
CA SER A 23 14.69 -0.17 -0.02
C SER A 23 15.33 0.20 -1.37
N GLY A 24 14.54 0.20 -2.45
CA GLY A 24 14.97 0.66 -3.76
C GLY A 24 15.27 2.16 -3.81
N GLY A 25 14.87 2.91 -2.79
CA GLY A 25 14.98 4.37 -2.74
C GLY A 25 13.93 5.06 -3.60
N VAL A 26 14.12 6.36 -3.79
CA VAL A 26 13.25 7.21 -4.59
C VAL A 26 14.05 7.76 -5.75
N THR A 27 13.47 7.69 -6.95
CA THR A 27 14.04 8.26 -8.17
C THR A 27 13.19 9.45 -8.59
N GLU A 28 13.83 10.58 -8.89
CA GLU A 28 13.14 11.72 -9.49
C GLU A 28 12.93 11.43 -10.97
N LEU A 29 11.67 11.36 -11.41
CA LEU A 29 11.35 11.39 -12.84
C LEU A 29 11.35 12.85 -13.28
N LEU A 30 12.36 13.21 -14.07
CA LEU A 30 12.35 14.48 -14.80
C LEU A 30 11.24 14.40 -15.87
N PRO A 31 10.38 15.42 -16.00
CA PRO A 31 9.35 15.43 -17.01
C PRO A 31 9.99 15.34 -18.41
N GLU A 32 9.65 14.29 -19.17
CA GLU A 32 9.98 14.21 -20.59
C GLU A 32 9.30 15.38 -21.32
N ALA A 33 10.13 16.28 -21.88
CA ALA A 33 9.97 17.34 -22.88
C ALA A 33 8.63 18.11 -23.11
N ASN A 34 7.48 17.70 -22.58
CA ASN A 34 6.16 18.24 -22.90
C ASN A 34 5.20 18.40 -21.70
N VAL A 35 5.71 18.25 -20.47
CA VAL A 35 4.93 18.47 -19.24
C VAL A 35 5.46 19.70 -18.51
N GLN A 36 4.56 20.54 -17.98
CA GLN A 36 4.91 21.80 -17.36
C GLN A 36 6.05 21.65 -16.33
N PRO A 37 7.01 22.60 -16.27
CA PRO A 37 8.27 22.47 -15.52
C PRO A 37 8.13 22.43 -13.99
N ASN A 38 6.91 22.49 -13.44
CA ASN A 38 6.68 22.71 -12.01
C ASN A 38 6.25 21.47 -11.21
N GLU A 39 6.07 20.31 -11.84
CA GLU A 39 5.70 19.07 -11.15
C GLU A 39 6.85 18.06 -11.23
N ARG A 40 7.76 18.12 -10.25
CA ARG A 40 8.76 17.06 -10.06
C ARG A 40 8.08 15.87 -9.41
N PHE A 41 7.96 14.76 -10.14
CA PHE A 41 7.44 13.52 -9.59
C PHE A 41 8.57 12.71 -8.98
N MET A 42 8.50 12.52 -7.67
CA MET A 42 9.32 11.54 -6.97
C MET A 42 8.62 10.19 -7.07
N VAL A 43 9.32 9.17 -7.57
CA VAL A 43 8.76 7.81 -7.74
C VAL A 43 9.59 6.81 -6.95
N MET A 44 8.94 5.95 -6.16
CA MET A 44 9.62 4.87 -5.46
C MET A 44 10.16 3.87 -6.46
N ARG A 45 11.42 3.47 -6.30
CA ARG A 45 12.01 2.44 -7.15
C ARG A 45 11.36 1.10 -6.86
N GLU A 46 11.12 0.34 -7.92
CA GLU A 46 10.54 -0.99 -7.81
C GLU A 46 11.42 -1.97 -7.04
N VAL A 47 10.74 -2.80 -6.24
CA VAL A 47 11.32 -3.93 -5.50
C VAL A 47 10.43 -5.17 -5.70
N SER A 48 10.75 -6.31 -5.10
CA SER A 48 9.85 -7.47 -5.16
C SER A 48 8.71 -7.33 -4.13
N PRO A 49 7.43 -7.51 -4.53
CA PRO A 49 6.32 -7.52 -3.58
C PRO A 49 6.43 -8.71 -2.64
N LEU A 50 5.89 -8.58 -1.42
CA LEU A 50 5.97 -9.66 -0.43
C LEU A 50 5.15 -10.89 -0.88
N PRO A 51 5.70 -12.11 -0.74
CA PRO A 51 5.01 -13.33 -1.16
C PRO A 51 3.83 -13.65 -0.24
N ILE A 52 2.77 -14.23 -0.82
CA ILE A 52 1.54 -14.60 -0.09
C ILE A 52 1.83 -15.54 1.10
N SER A 53 2.84 -16.41 0.96
CA SER A 53 3.27 -17.34 2.01
C SER A 53 3.79 -16.62 3.25
N LEU A 54 4.54 -15.51 3.08
CA LEU A 54 5.00 -14.69 4.19
C LEU A 54 3.85 -13.93 4.83
N LEU A 55 3.01 -13.30 4.00
CA LEU A 55 1.87 -12.49 4.46
C LEU A 55 0.86 -13.34 5.25
N SER A 56 0.62 -14.59 4.82
CA SER A 56 -0.25 -15.53 5.54
C SER A 56 0.25 -15.87 6.96
N GLY A 57 1.54 -15.66 7.23
CA GLY A 57 2.15 -15.84 8.54
C GLY A 57 2.01 -14.64 9.48
N PHE A 58 1.40 -13.53 9.04
CA PHE A 58 1.26 -12.33 9.86
C PHE A 58 0.14 -12.48 10.89
N SER A 59 0.39 -12.00 12.10
CA SER A 59 -0.66 -11.84 13.11
C SER A 59 -1.64 -10.74 12.69
N MET A 60 -2.88 -10.82 13.17
CA MET A 60 -3.88 -9.77 12.92
C MET A 60 -3.44 -8.40 13.44
N ASN A 61 -2.66 -8.36 14.53
CA ASN A 61 -2.10 -7.13 15.08
C ASN A 61 -1.11 -6.47 14.10
N LEU A 62 -0.19 -7.26 13.53
CA LEU A 62 0.74 -6.76 12.50
C LEU A 62 -0.01 -6.34 11.23
N TYR A 63 -0.95 -7.17 10.77
CA TYR A 63 -1.75 -6.90 9.58
C TYR A 63 -2.41 -5.51 9.65
N LEU A 64 -3.13 -5.22 10.74
CA LEU A 64 -3.82 -3.94 10.90
C LEU A 64 -2.84 -2.76 10.89
N LYS A 65 -1.74 -2.85 11.65
CA LYS A 65 -0.71 -1.80 11.69
C LYS A 65 -0.09 -1.55 10.32
N LEU A 66 0.23 -2.63 9.61
CA LEU A 66 0.86 -2.56 8.31
C LEU A 66 -0.07 -1.96 7.26
N VAL A 67 -1.35 -2.36 7.24
CA VAL A 67 -2.35 -1.77 6.34
C VAL A 67 -2.45 -0.27 6.56
N PHE A 68 -2.56 0.20 7.82
CA PHE A 68 -2.64 1.63 8.10
C PHE A 68 -1.38 2.39 7.66
N GLN A 69 -0.19 1.85 7.93
CA GLN A 69 1.06 2.50 7.56
C GLN A 69 1.26 2.53 6.03
N MET A 70 0.83 1.47 5.33
CA MET A 70 0.84 1.43 3.87
C MET A 70 -0.17 2.41 3.26
N GLU A 71 -1.37 2.56 3.81
CA GLU A 71 -2.36 3.53 3.34
C GLU A 71 -1.84 4.97 3.42
N GLU A 72 -1.15 5.32 4.51
CA GLU A 72 -0.50 6.64 4.62
C GLU A 72 0.56 6.82 3.53
N SER A 73 1.39 5.81 3.27
CA SER A 73 2.42 5.89 2.22
C SER A 73 1.83 5.93 0.80
N LEU A 74 0.75 5.18 0.53
CA LEU A 74 0.13 5.05 -0.79
C LEU A 74 -0.70 6.28 -1.17
N PHE A 75 -1.45 6.85 -0.22
CA PHE A 75 -2.48 7.85 -0.53
C PHE A 75 -2.18 9.24 0.02
N ALA A 76 -1.48 9.33 1.15
CA ALA A 76 -1.08 10.60 1.75
C ALA A 76 0.35 11.02 1.38
N GLY A 77 1.16 10.09 0.87
CA GLY A 77 2.52 10.33 0.41
C GLY A 77 2.60 11.32 -0.77
N GLN A 78 3.70 12.08 -0.82
CA GLN A 78 4.04 12.93 -1.96
C GLN A 78 4.79 12.17 -3.07
N VAL A 79 5.22 10.94 -2.79
CA VAL A 79 5.99 10.08 -3.68
C VAL A 79 5.04 9.06 -4.32
N VAL A 80 5.15 8.86 -5.64
CA VAL A 80 4.40 7.84 -6.35
C VAL A 80 4.84 6.46 -5.83
N PRO A 81 3.91 5.63 -5.32
CA PRO A 81 4.28 4.35 -4.75
C PRO A 81 4.70 3.34 -5.82
N SER A 82 5.56 2.40 -5.44
CA SER A 82 5.97 1.31 -6.32
C SER A 82 4.86 0.29 -6.51
N ILE A 83 4.84 -0.37 -7.67
CA ILE A 83 3.93 -1.48 -7.99
C ILE A 83 4.06 -2.57 -6.93
N ALA A 84 5.27 -2.81 -6.43
CA ALA A 84 5.53 -3.75 -5.34
C ALA A 84 4.76 -3.42 -4.05
N MET A 85 4.67 -2.14 -3.70
CA MET A 85 3.92 -1.68 -2.52
C MET A 85 2.41 -1.84 -2.73
N VAL A 86 1.90 -1.44 -3.89
CA VAL A 86 0.48 -1.58 -4.27
C VAL A 86 0.05 -3.05 -4.28
N GLU A 87 0.89 -3.92 -4.84
CA GLU A 87 0.66 -5.35 -4.91
C GLU A 87 0.68 -6.00 -3.52
N THR A 88 1.63 -5.62 -2.68
CA THR A 88 1.69 -6.10 -1.29
C THR A 88 0.46 -5.67 -0.48
N TYR A 89 -0.01 -4.43 -0.68
CA TYR A 89 -1.23 -3.92 -0.04
C TYR A 89 -2.47 -4.71 -0.49
N THR A 90 -2.59 -4.95 -1.79
CA THR A 90 -3.71 -5.72 -2.33
C THR A 90 -3.72 -7.15 -1.79
N ARG A 91 -2.56 -7.82 -1.72
CA ARG A 91 -2.44 -9.17 -1.14
C ARG A 91 -2.85 -9.21 0.32
N LEU A 92 -2.50 -8.18 1.10
CA LEU A 92 -2.96 -8.04 2.48
C LEU A 92 -4.49 -7.97 2.55
N LEU A 93 -5.12 -7.11 1.73
CA LEU A 93 -6.58 -7.01 1.68
C LEU A 93 -7.26 -8.34 1.32
N LEU A 94 -6.66 -9.13 0.42
CA LEU A 94 -7.20 -10.44 0.01
C LEU A 94 -7.02 -11.55 1.06
N ILE A 95 -5.98 -11.47 1.90
CA ILE A 95 -5.78 -12.42 3.02
C ILE A 95 -6.65 -12.06 4.22
N ALA A 96 -7.02 -10.79 4.37
CA ALA A 96 -7.83 -10.33 5.48
C ALA A 96 -9.16 -11.09 5.57
N PRO A 97 -9.66 -11.37 6.78
CA PRO A 97 -11.00 -11.93 6.93
C PRO A 97 -12.02 -10.97 6.31
N HIS A 98 -12.95 -11.53 5.54
CA HIS A 98 -13.93 -10.77 4.74
C HIS A 98 -14.69 -9.71 5.57
N SER A 99 -14.95 -9.96 6.86
CA SER A 99 -15.61 -9.02 7.76
C SER A 99 -14.87 -7.69 7.92
N LEU A 100 -13.54 -7.67 7.75
CA LEU A 100 -12.73 -6.46 7.87
C LEU A 100 -12.63 -5.68 6.56
N PHE A 101 -12.90 -6.31 5.41
CA PHE A 101 -12.73 -5.67 4.10
C PHE A 101 -13.58 -4.39 3.97
N CYS A 102 -14.89 -4.49 4.24
CA CYS A 102 -15.79 -3.33 4.16
C CYS A 102 -15.41 -2.24 5.18
N SER A 103 -14.96 -2.64 6.37
CA SER A 103 -14.51 -1.71 7.41
C SER A 103 -13.24 -0.96 6.97
N HIS A 104 -12.28 -1.65 6.34
CA HIS A 104 -11.08 -1.01 5.80
C HIS A 104 -11.42 0.01 4.73
N PHE A 105 -12.25 -0.37 3.76
CA PHE A 105 -12.61 0.55 2.68
C PHE A 105 -13.42 1.75 3.18
N SER A 106 -14.32 1.53 4.13
CA SER A 106 -15.08 2.62 4.79
C SER A 106 -14.15 3.57 5.54
N HIS A 107 -13.17 3.04 6.26
CA HIS A 107 -12.19 3.83 6.99
C HIS A 107 -11.29 4.62 6.03
N LEU A 108 -10.83 4.00 4.95
CA LEU A 108 -10.07 4.65 3.88
C LEU A 108 -10.87 5.80 3.27
N ALA A 109 -12.15 5.58 2.94
CA ALA A 109 -13.02 6.62 2.39
C ALA A 109 -13.25 7.79 3.36
N GLN A 110 -13.43 7.51 4.65
CA GLN A 110 -13.65 8.53 5.68
C GLN A 110 -12.39 9.35 5.97
N ARG A 111 -11.23 8.69 6.15
CA ARG A 111 -9.97 9.33 6.52
C ARG A 111 -9.36 10.11 5.35
N ASN A 112 -9.53 9.59 4.13
CA ASN A 112 -8.87 10.10 2.94
C ASN A 112 -9.84 10.82 1.99
N ALA A 113 -11.01 11.28 2.46
CA ALA A 113 -12.01 11.96 1.62
C ALA A 113 -11.42 13.14 0.81
N SER A 114 -10.51 13.92 1.41
CA SER A 114 -9.78 14.99 0.73
C SER A 114 -8.70 14.47 -0.23
N LEU A 115 -8.09 13.32 0.04
CA LEU A 115 -7.05 12.71 -0.81
C LEU A 115 -7.65 11.97 -2.01
N LEU A 116 -8.85 11.39 -1.86
CA LEU A 116 -9.62 10.80 -2.96
C LEU A 116 -10.08 11.82 -4.00
N SER A 117 -10.00 13.12 -3.70
CA SER A 117 -10.21 14.19 -4.68
C SER A 117 -9.00 14.38 -5.61
N LYS A 118 -7.82 13.85 -5.26
CA LYS A 118 -6.63 13.92 -6.11
C LYS A 118 -6.73 12.86 -7.22
N PRO A 119 -6.63 13.25 -8.50
CA PRO A 119 -6.87 12.33 -9.62
C PRO A 119 -5.94 11.11 -9.61
N ALA A 120 -4.66 11.28 -9.24
CA ALA A 120 -3.72 10.16 -9.16
C ALA A 120 -4.11 9.11 -8.10
N VAL A 121 -4.59 9.56 -6.93
CA VAL A 121 -5.05 8.69 -5.84
C VAL A 121 -6.32 7.97 -6.24
N THR A 122 -7.28 8.68 -6.83
CA THR A 122 -8.53 8.08 -7.32
C THR A 122 -8.27 7.02 -8.38
N LEU A 123 -7.37 7.30 -9.34
CA LEU A 123 -6.98 6.34 -10.38
C LEU A 123 -6.35 5.08 -9.78
N LEU A 124 -5.46 5.22 -8.80
CA LEU A 124 -4.84 4.09 -8.12
C LEU A 124 -5.88 3.22 -7.40
N VAL A 125 -6.82 3.83 -6.67
CA VAL A 125 -7.90 3.10 -6.00
C VAL A 125 -8.79 2.38 -7.01
N LEU A 126 -9.15 3.03 -8.11
CA LEU A 126 -9.92 2.42 -9.19
C LEU A 126 -9.17 1.26 -9.84
N GLU A 127 -7.85 1.36 -10.02
CA GLU A 127 -7.03 0.27 -10.55
C GLU A 127 -7.07 -0.94 -9.62
N ILE A 128 -6.86 -0.73 -8.31
CA ILE A 128 -6.89 -1.81 -7.31
C ILE A 128 -8.25 -2.52 -7.34
N VAL A 129 -9.34 -1.76 -7.29
CA VAL A 129 -10.70 -2.33 -7.27
C VAL A 129 -11.01 -3.07 -8.55
N ASN A 130 -10.70 -2.48 -9.72
CA ASN A 130 -11.09 -3.07 -11.00
C ASN A 130 -10.21 -4.25 -11.43
N TYR A 131 -8.92 -4.25 -11.12
CA TYR A 131 -7.97 -5.21 -11.70
C TYR A 131 -7.34 -6.16 -10.69
N ARG A 132 -7.24 -5.79 -9.40
CA ARG A 132 -6.49 -6.58 -8.41
C ARG A 132 -7.38 -7.26 -7.37
N LEU A 133 -8.62 -6.81 -7.19
CA LEU A 133 -9.60 -7.46 -6.33
C LEU A 133 -10.46 -8.50 -7.07
N LEU A 134 -10.87 -9.53 -6.33
CA LEU A 134 -11.80 -10.55 -6.81
C LEU A 134 -13.19 -9.94 -7.07
N PRO A 135 -13.99 -10.50 -7.99
CA PRO A 135 -15.33 -10.01 -8.32
C PRO A 135 -16.27 -9.68 -7.14
N PRO A 136 -16.36 -10.46 -6.03
CA PRO A 136 -17.25 -10.12 -4.92
C PRO A 136 -16.84 -8.86 -4.12
N TYR A 137 -15.63 -8.35 -4.33
CA TYR A 137 -15.10 -7.15 -3.67
C TYR A 137 -15.11 -5.91 -4.58
N ARG A 138 -15.64 -6.03 -5.81
CA ARG A 138 -15.83 -4.91 -6.75
C ARG A 138 -17.22 -4.30 -6.56
#